data_AF-A0A836VJJ1-F1
#
_entry.id   AF-A0A836VJJ1-F1
#
_cell.length_a   1.000
_cell.length_b   1.000
_cell.length_c   1.000
_cell.angle_alpha   90.00
_cell.angle_beta   90.00
_cell.angle_gamma   90.00
#
_symmetry.space_group_name_H-M   'P 1'
#
loop_
_entity.id
_entity.type
_entity.pdbx_description
1 polymer ?
#
loop_
_entity_poly.entity_id
_entity_poly.type
_entity_poly.pdbx_seq_one_letter_code
_entity_poly.pdbx_strand_id
1 'polypeptide(L)' 'MLEILDMSKHYGDVHAVNNLTLTIPPGEIFTMLGANGAGKTT' A
#
# COMPACT_ATOMS: atom_id res chain seq x y z
N MET A 1 12.01 3.27 -10.96
CA MET A 1 11.05 2.14 -10.86
C MET A 1 10.94 1.83 -9.38
N LEU A 2 9.74 1.88 -8.84
CA LEU A 2 9.46 1.48 -7.46
C LEU A 2 8.65 0.20 -7.49
N GLU A 3 9.00 -0.75 -6.62
CA GLU A 3 8.37 -2.05 -6.53
C GLU A 3 8.11 -2.40 -5.07
N ILE A 4 6.89 -2.83 -4.80
CA ILE A 4 6.43 -3.36 -3.51
C ILE A 4 5.93 -4.77 -3.82
N LEU A 5 6.42 -5.76 -3.08
CA LEU A 5 6.06 -7.16 -3.24
C LEU A 5 5.51 -7.69 -1.92
N ASP A 6 4.30 -8.25 -1.97
CA ASP A 6 3.62 -8.97 -0.89
C ASP A 6 3.63 -8.23 0.47
N MET A 7 3.57 -6.90 0.45
CA MET A 7 3.63 -6.08 1.66
C MET A 7 2.38 -6.33 2.51
N SER A 8 2.62 -6.62 3.79
CA SER A 8 1.56 -6.70 4.80
C SER A 8 1.93 -5.87 6.01
N LYS A 9 0.94 -5.22 6.62
CA LYS A 9 1.13 -4.36 7.78
C LYS A 9 -0.10 -4.42 8.68
N HIS A 10 0.16 -4.65 9.97
CA HIS A 10 -0.86 -4.80 10.98
C HIS A 10 -0.69 -3.74 12.09
N TYR A 11 -1.81 -3.33 12.67
CA TYR A 11 -1.86 -2.56 13.91
C TYR A 11 -2.78 -3.28 14.88
N GLY A 12 -2.18 -3.96 15.86
CA GLY A 12 -2.92 -4.91 16.69
C GLY A 12 -3.58 -5.97 15.81
N ASP A 13 -4.88 -6.15 15.97
CA ASP A 13 -5.67 -7.14 15.24
C ASP A 13 -6.11 -6.66 13.84
N VAL A 14 -5.82 -5.40 13.47
CA VAL A 14 -6.23 -4.84 12.18
C VAL A 14 -5.16 -5.03 11.12
N HIS A 15 -5.52 -5.67 10.02
CA HIS A 15 -4.73 -5.75 8.79
C HIS A 15 -4.90 -4.46 8.00
N ALA A 16 -4.01 -3.49 8.20
CA ALA A 16 -4.04 -2.22 7.47
C ALA A 16 -3.60 -2.38 6.02
N VAL A 17 -2.62 -3.25 5.77
CA VAL A 17 -2.19 -3.68 4.43
C VAL A 17 -2.08 -5.20 4.45
N ASN A 18 -2.59 -5.90 3.44
CA ASN A 18 -2.59 -7.35 3.38
C ASN A 18 -2.20 -7.84 1.98
N ASN A 19 -0.97 -8.34 1.85
CA ASN A 19 -0.39 -8.87 0.61
C ASN A 19 -0.46 -7.91 -0.59
N LEU A 20 -0.04 -6.66 -0.40
CA LEU A 20 0.00 -5.66 -1.47
C LEU A 20 1.24 -5.84 -2.34
N THR A 21 1.02 -6.07 -3.63
CA THR A 21 2.03 -6.02 -4.68
C THR A 21 1.73 -4.85 -5.62
N LEU A 22 2.67 -3.93 -5.78
CA LEU A 22 2.53 -2.69 -6.55
C LEU A 22 3.84 -2.37 -7.28
N THR A 23 3.74 -2.01 -8.56
CA THR A 23 4.86 -1.54 -9.36
C THR A 23 4.55 -0.15 -9.92
N ILE A 24 5.46 0.80 -9.73
CA ILE A 24 5.37 2.16 -10.27
C ILE A 24 6.54 2.42 -11.22
N PRO A 25 6.28 2.50 -12.54
CA PRO A 25 7.27 2.84 -13.55
C PRO A 25 7.90 4.23 -13.35
N PRO A 26 9.12 4.46 -13.88
CA PRO A 26 9.72 5.80 -13.89
C PRO A 26 8.84 6.81 -14.64
N GLY A 27 8.66 8.00 -14.06
CA GLY A 27 7.91 9.09 -14.68
C GLY A 27 6.40 9.07 -14.41
N GLU A 28 5.88 8.07 -13.70
CA GLU A 28 4.47 8.02 -13.31
C GLU A 28 4.20 8.71 -11.96
N ILE A 29 3.02 9.32 -11.85
CA ILE A 29 2.49 9.87 -10.60
C ILE A 29 1.45 8.90 -10.08
N PHE A 30 1.65 8.42 -8.86
CA PHE A 30 0.74 7.50 -8.18
C PHE A 30 0.10 8.17 -6.96
N THR A 31 -1.17 7.88 -6.70
CA THR A 31 -1.88 8.31 -5.50
C THR A 31 -2.73 7.18 -4.93
N MET A 32 -2.81 7.09 -3.61
CA MET A 32 -3.66 6.13 -2.92
C MET A 32 -4.95 6.82 -2.45
N LEU A 33 -6.10 6.28 -2.87
CA LEU A 33 -7.43 6.77 -2.48
C LEU A 33 -8.18 5.67 -1.73
N GLY A 34 -9.08 6.07 -0.82
CA GLY A 34 -9.84 5.13 0.00
C GLY A 34 -10.27 5.70 1.35
N ALA A 35 -11.18 5.01 2.03
CA ALA A 35 -11.71 5.42 3.33
C ALA A 35 -10.62 5.48 4.43
N ASN A 36 -10.90 6.16 5.54
CA ASN A 36 -10.01 6.17 6.71
C ASN A 36 -9.78 4.73 7.22
N GLY A 37 -8.54 4.39 7.55
CA GLY A 37 -8.17 3.03 7.95
C GLY A 37 -7.85 2.06 6.81
N ALA A 38 -8.01 2.45 5.54
CA ALA A 38 -7.71 1.59 4.38
C ALA A 38 -6.20 1.37 4.09
N GLY A 39 -5.30 1.71 5.02
CA GLY A 39 -3.86 1.49 4.85
C GLY A 39 -3.10 2.52 4.00
N LYS A 40 -3.68 3.70 3.72
CA LYS A 40 -3.06 4.70 2.83
C LYS A 40 -1.82 5.43 3.39
N THR A 41 -1.70 5.51 4.71
CA THR A 41 -0.61 6.23 5.41
C THR A 41 0.34 5.25 6.12
N THR A 42 0.13 3.97 5.86
CA THR A 42 0.74 2.83 6.53
C THR A 42 1.74 2.16 5.61
#